data_AF-A0A354UFU7-F1
#
_entry.id   AF-A0A354UFU7-F1
#
_cell.length_a   1.000
_cell.length_b   1.000
_cell.length_c   1.000
_cell.angle_alpha   90.00
_cell.angle_beta   90.00
_cell.angle_gamma   90.00
#
_symmetry.space_group_name_H-M   'P 1'
#
loop_
_entity.id
_entity.type
_entity.pdbx_description
1 polymer ?
#
loop_
_entity_poly.entity_id
_entity_poly.type
_entity_poly.pdbx_seq_one_letter_code
_entity_poly.pdbx_strand_id
1 'polypeptide(L)' 'ERPEALDKGCFVLAGIKTESVLQSVETAIEMWKDGEVGLNVPDYTEDCSGKVVKIIQSYTPIVLKDVYGIK' A
#
# COMPACT_ATOMS: atom_id res chain seq x y z
N GLU A 1 -4.29 4.38 4.33
CA GLU A 1 -3.15 3.50 4.07
C GLU A 1 -3.64 2.23 3.36
N ARG A 2 -2.75 1.47 2.71
CA ARG A 2 -3.15 0.27 1.97
C ARG A 2 -3.40 -0.93 2.89
N PRO A 3 -4.36 -1.83 2.58
CA PRO A 3 -4.65 -2.99 3.42
C PRO A 3 -3.44 -3.89 3.68
N GLU A 4 -2.59 -4.12 2.68
CA GLU A 4 -1.40 -4.96 2.81
C GLU A 4 -0.37 -4.39 3.80
N ALA A 5 -0.32 -3.07 4.00
CA ALA A 5 0.54 -2.46 5.00
C ALA A 5 0.02 -2.69 6.42
N LEU A 6 -1.30 -2.83 6.59
CA LEU A 6 -1.89 -3.27 7.85
C LEU A 6 -1.55 -4.74 8.14
N ASP A 7 -1.68 -5.60 7.12
CA ASP A 7 -1.34 -7.03 7.23
C ASP A 7 0.14 -7.26 7.56
N LYS A 8 1.02 -6.33 7.18
CA LYS A 8 2.45 -6.36 7.51
C LYS A 8 2.79 -5.67 8.84
N GLY A 9 1.81 -5.20 9.59
CA GLY A 9 2.02 -4.57 10.90
C GLY A 9 2.75 -3.22 10.82
N CYS A 10 2.63 -2.49 9.70
CA CYS A 10 3.33 -1.22 9.53
C CYS A 10 2.71 -0.06 10.33
N PHE A 11 1.46 -0.20 10.80
CA PHE A 11 0.77 0.81 11.60
C PHE A 11 -0.38 0.21 12.41
N VAL A 12 -0.79 0.93 13.46
CA VAL A 12 -1.95 0.60 14.30
C VAL A 12 -3.12 1.53 13.93
N LEU A 13 -4.31 0.97 13.74
CA LEU A 13 -5.51 1.76 13.43
C LEU A 13 -6.14 2.34 14.70
N ALA A 14 -6.33 3.66 14.69
CA ALA A 14 -7.07 4.39 15.72
C ALA A 14 -8.45 4.83 15.21
N GLY A 15 -9.41 4.95 16.12
CA GLY A 15 -10.65 5.69 15.88
C GLY A 15 -10.44 7.21 15.96
N ILE A 16 -11.52 7.98 15.78
CA ILE A 16 -11.47 9.46 15.79
C ILE A 16 -11.56 10.08 17.19
N LYS A 17 -11.74 9.27 18.24
CA LYS A 17 -11.86 9.73 19.62
C LYS A 17 -10.49 9.82 20.26
N THR A 18 -10.31 10.82 21.11
CA THR A 18 -9.05 11.08 21.84
C THR A 18 -8.50 9.83 22.51
N GLU A 19 -9.33 9.07 23.24
CA GLU A 19 -8.90 7.90 23.99
C GLU A 19 -8.37 6.78 23.08
N SER A 20 -9.03 6.58 21.93
CA SER A 20 -8.62 5.56 20.96
C SER A 20 -7.31 5.93 20.26
N VAL A 21 -7.09 7.22 19.98
CA VAL A 21 -5.83 7.69 19.41
C VAL A 21 -4.70 7.50 20.41
N LEU A 22 -4.88 7.90 21.67
CA LEU A 22 -3.87 7.74 22.71
C LEU A 22 -3.47 6.28 22.91
N GLN A 23 -4.43 5.36 23.00
CA GLN A 23 -4.17 3.93 23.12
C GLN A 23 -3.38 3.38 21.92
N SER A 24 -3.74 3.81 20.70
CA SER A 24 -3.06 3.33 19.48
C SER A 24 -1.62 3.80 19.41
N VAL A 25 -1.35 5.03 19.87
CA VAL A 25 0.02 5.57 19.96
C VAL A 25 0.83 4.81 21.01
N GLU A 26 0.27 4.58 22.20
CA GLU A 26 0.93 3.80 23.26
C GLU A 26 1.27 2.40 22.77
N THR A 27 0.32 1.72 22.11
CA THR A 27 0.53 0.40 21.51
C THR A 27 1.68 0.43 20.49
N ALA A 28 1.69 1.40 19.58
CA ALA A 28 2.74 1.51 18.57
C ALA A 28 4.13 1.76 19.17
N ILE A 29 4.22 2.52 20.28
CA ILE A 29 5.48 2.76 20.99
C ILE A 29 6.01 1.48 21.64
N GLU A 30 5.16 0.73 22.34
CA GLU A 30 5.59 -0.51 22.99
C GLU A 30 6.00 -1.57 21.96
N MET A 31 5.23 -1.76 20.89
CA MET A 31 5.61 -2.64 19.77
C MET A 31 6.99 -2.28 19.20
N TRP A 32 7.27 -0.99 19.02
CA TRP A 32 8.57 -0.54 18.54
C TRP A 32 9.71 -0.85 19.52
N LYS A 33 9.48 -0.65 20.83
CA LYS A 33 10.47 -0.98 21.87
C LYS A 33 10.76 -2.48 21.95
N ASP A 34 9.74 -3.31 21.72
CA ASP A 34 9.85 -4.76 21.70
C ASP A 34 10.44 -5.30 20.38
N GLY A 35 10.74 -4.41 19.42
CA GLY A 35 11.32 -4.78 18.13
C GLY A 35 10.31 -5.38 17.15
N GLU A 36 9.00 -5.27 17.45
CA GLU A 36 7.90 -5.70 16.59
C GLU A 36 7.67 -4.68 15.47
N VAL A 37 8.67 -4.51 14.62
CA VAL A 37 8.58 -3.64 13.46
C VAL A 37 7.85 -4.34 12.32
N GLY A 38 7.00 -3.58 11.62
CA GLY A 38 6.30 -4.08 10.44
C GLY A 38 7.26 -4.56 9.35
N LEU A 39 6.77 -5.48 8.52
CA LEU A 39 7.53 -6.03 7.41
C LEU A 39 7.47 -5.12 6.18
N ASN A 40 8.47 -5.24 5.31
CA ASN A 40 8.44 -4.55 4.02
C ASN A 40 7.21 -4.95 3.22
N VAL A 41 6.46 -3.93 2.78
CA VAL A 41 5.35 -4.10 1.85
C VAL A 41 5.94 -4.18 0.43
N PRO A 42 5.74 -5.29 -0.31
CA PRO A 42 6.34 -5.48 -1.63
C PRO A 42 6.13 -4.30 -2.56
N ASP A 43 4.90 -3.80 -2.65
CA ASP A 43 4.46 -2.65 -3.44
C ASP A 43 5.19 -1.33 -3.13
N TYR A 44 5.85 -1.20 -1.97
CA TYR A 44 6.66 -0.04 -1.60
C TYR A 44 8.16 -0.24 -1.83
N THR A 45 8.57 -1.46 -2.13
CA THR A 45 9.97 -1.85 -2.33
C THR A 45 10.29 -2.26 -3.77
N GLU A 46 9.27 -2.43 -4.59
CA GLU A 46 9.39 -2.84 -5.98
C GLU A 46 9.38 -1.67 -6.97
N ASP A 47 9.82 -1.93 -8.20
CA ASP A 47 9.76 -0.97 -9.30
C ASP A 47 8.32 -0.83 -9.84
N CYS A 48 7.53 0.01 -9.15
CA CYS A 48 6.17 0.37 -9.56
C CYS A 48 6.15 1.03 -10.94
N SER A 49 7.12 1.90 -11.24
CA SER A 49 7.17 2.64 -12.52
C SER A 49 7.33 1.68 -13.71
N GLY A 50 8.26 0.73 -13.60
CA GLY A 50 8.46 -0.28 -14.64
C GLY A 50 7.22 -1.15 -14.86
N LYS A 51 6.49 -1.51 -13.80
CA LYS A 51 5.22 -2.24 -13.92
C LYS A 51 4.15 -1.41 -14.63
N VAL A 52 3.94 -0.15 -14.24
CA VAL A 52 2.95 0.73 -14.85
C VAL A 52 3.25 0.95 -16.33
N VAL A 53 4.51 1.21 -16.70
CA VAL A 53 4.91 1.36 -18.10
C VAL A 53 4.57 0.11 -18.91
N LYS A 54 4.90 -1.09 -18.40
CA LYS A 54 4.59 -2.36 -19.07
C LYS A 54 3.10 -2.57 -19.26
N ILE A 55 2.28 -2.27 -18.24
CA ILE A 55 0.82 -2.39 -18.33
C ILE A 55 0.27 -1.45 -19.40
N ILE A 56 0.63 -0.17 -19.34
CA ILE A 56 0.17 0.83 -20.31
C ILE A 56 0.55 0.37 -21.72
N GLN A 57 1.84 0.09 -21.97
CA GLN A 57 2.33 -0.31 -23.28
C GLN A 57 1.65 -1.59 -23.82
N SER A 58 1.36 -2.55 -22.95
CA SER A 58 0.71 -3.81 -23.36
C SER A 58 -0.76 -3.60 -23.73
N TYR A 59 -1.47 -2.73 -23.02
CA TYR A 59 -2.91 -2.51 -23.22
C TYR A 59 -3.23 -1.42 -24.25
N THR A 60 -2.34 -0.45 -24.46
CA THR A 60 -2.56 0.62 -25.44
C THR A 60 -3.02 0.10 -26.81
N PRO A 61 -2.34 -0.85 -27.48
CA PRO A 61 -2.78 -1.31 -28.81
C PRO A 61 -4.14 -2.05 -28.77
N ILE A 62 -4.42 -2.78 -27.68
CA ILE A 62 -5.70 -3.47 -27.48
C ILE A 62 -6.82 -2.44 -27.39
N VAL A 63 -6.65 -1.43 -26.55
CA VAL A 63 -7.64 -0.35 -26.38
C VAL A 63 -7.82 0.45 -27.67
N LEU A 64 -6.73 0.78 -28.38
CA LEU A 64 -6.80 1.49 -29.66
C LEU A 64 -7.61 0.71 -30.69
N LYS A 65 -7.41 -0.60 -30.78
CA LYS A 65 -8.14 -1.48 -31.70
C LYS A 65 -9.59 -1.70 -31.26
N ASP A 66 -9.80 -2.19 -30.04
CA ASP A 66 -11.07 -2.76 -29.61
C ASP A 66 -12.06 -1.70 -29.09
N VAL A 67 -11.56 -0.56 -28.57
CA VAL A 67 -12.41 0.55 -28.11
C VAL A 67 -12.49 1.67 -29.15
N TYR A 68 -11.35 2.05 -29.73
CA TYR A 68 -11.27 3.21 -30.64
C TYR A 68 -11.32 2.84 -32.13
N GLY A 69 -11.30 1.55 -32.49
CA GLY A 69 -11.40 1.09 -33.88
C GLY A 69 -10.20 1.48 -34.76
N ILE A 70 -9.08 1.88 -34.16
CA ILE A 70 -7.86 2.24 -34.86
C ILE A 70 -7.16 0.95 -35.28
N LYS A 71 -6.91 0.80 -36.59
CA LYS A 71 -6.28 -0.38 -37.18
C LYS A 71 -4.77 -0.38 -37.03
#